data_AF-A0AAJ2T7K7-F1
#
_entry.id   AF-A0AAJ2T7K7-F1
#
_cell.length_a   1.000
_cell.length_b   1.000
_cell.length_c   1.000
_cell.angle_alpha   90.00
_cell.angle_beta   90.00
_cell.angle_gamma   90.00
#
_symmetry.space_group_name_H-M   'P 1'
#
loop_
_entity.id
_entity.type
_entity.pdbx_description
1 polymer ?
#
loop_
_entity_poly.entity_id
_entity_poly.type
_entity_poly.pdbx_seq_one_letter_code
_entity_poly.pdbx_strand_id
1 'polypeptide(L)'
;MGEFFESMRDNLKIAIKSVRYNWRQYSSFFAALFLIQSFFGMLTVSSDLNSAITEDIIYDEYDYDIVMLDLTYSQTVFLQNDELRVFASDHIYDIVRIVDRYQPADNTTTYDVYLDFVHEDMKADFRMFKARYIPYLTAANPNGTLKYNYSEIYKLSNYKISGIVSYVSFAAIMTVVSILLITSIYRIRVNHYKFQYGIYMSFGADYRQLCKTSFWEMMVVSLATFIPSQLFSTGVVWLIYRGEGFDFGYNFFALLKVFLINIIIVAVSVCFPMWRVSRDNVTNLIVTEDNSNLVASPRRSFDFTKLTFPQKYELASMWRFRKYLAVMIVTAVGFSAVFVGGFYVADLYAYCRDYKTPQFTAELTTSSVYDDTLTSDLAAIEGVEHVAGYASADALSYRSHTLYPSSSLLPSADMVTPQDDNSFRATSDV
;
A
#
# COMPACT_ATOMS: atom_id res chain seq x y z
N MET A 1 18.75 30.24 17.47
CA MET A 1 17.32 29.95 17.18
C MET A 1 16.60 31.18 16.63
N GLY A 2 16.60 32.34 17.31
CA GLY A 2 15.88 33.55 16.84
C GLY A 2 16.25 34.04 15.43
N GLU A 3 17.55 34.21 15.13
CA GLU A 3 18.02 34.68 13.82
C GLU A 3 17.64 33.74 12.65
N PHE A 4 17.55 32.43 12.91
CA PHE A 4 17.14 31.45 11.91
C PHE A 4 15.66 31.60 11.54
N PHE A 5 14.80 31.75 12.55
CA PHE A 5 13.36 31.96 12.34
C PHE A 5 13.06 33.31 11.68
N GLU A 6 13.79 34.36 12.04
CA GLU A 6 13.68 35.67 11.39
C GLU A 6 14.10 35.59 9.93
N SER A 7 15.24 34.97 9.62
CA SER A 7 15.68 34.77 8.24
C SER A 7 14.67 33.97 7.43
N MET A 8 14.12 32.88 7.99
CA MET A 8 13.05 32.10 7.34
C MET A 8 11.83 32.96 7.03
N ARG A 9 11.34 33.71 8.03
CA ARG A 9 10.15 34.54 7.91
C ARG A 9 10.31 35.59 6.81
N ASP A 10 11.47 36.22 6.72
CA ASP A 10 11.70 37.26 5.72
C ASP A 10 11.87 36.70 4.31
N ASN A 11 12.57 35.57 4.15
CA ASN A 11 12.62 34.87 2.86
C ASN A 11 11.21 34.44 2.40
N LEU A 12 10.39 33.93 3.33
CA LEU A 12 9.02 33.51 3.05
C LEU A 12 8.15 34.69 2.62
N LYS A 13 8.21 35.84 3.32
CA LYS A 13 7.46 37.05 2.93
C LYS A 13 7.81 37.52 1.52
N ILE A 14 9.11 37.55 1.19
CA ILE A 14 9.60 37.95 -0.14
C ILE A 14 9.06 36.99 -1.20
N ALA A 15 9.16 35.67 -0.94
CA ALA A 15 8.66 34.64 -1.83
C ALA A 15 7.13 34.72 -2.03
N ILE A 16 6.35 34.92 -0.96
CA ILE A 16 4.89 35.08 -1.05
C ILE A 16 4.53 36.27 -1.94
N LYS A 17 5.22 37.41 -1.78
CA LYS A 17 4.99 38.59 -2.61
C LYS A 17 5.32 38.30 -4.08
N SER A 18 6.45 37.63 -4.35
CA SER A 18 6.88 37.25 -5.70
C SER A 18 5.85 36.32 -6.37
N VAL A 19 5.47 35.23 -5.70
CA VAL A 19 4.54 34.23 -6.23
C VAL A 19 3.16 34.83 -6.47
N ARG A 20 2.66 35.66 -5.54
CA ARG A 20 1.36 36.32 -5.69
C ARG A 20 1.33 37.28 -6.87
N TYR A 21 2.38 38.08 -7.06
CA TYR A 21 2.47 39.01 -8.18
C TYR A 21 2.55 38.28 -9.53
N ASN A 22 3.29 37.16 -9.56
CA ASN A 22 3.54 36.38 -10.76
C ASN A 22 2.66 35.11 -10.87
N TRP A 23 1.48 35.09 -10.26
CA TRP A 23 0.65 33.87 -10.11
C TRP A 23 0.46 33.08 -11.41
N ARG A 24 0.22 33.76 -12.54
CA ARG A 24 0.03 33.11 -13.85
C ARG A 24 1.24 32.27 -14.26
N GLN A 25 2.45 32.74 -13.95
CA GLN A 25 3.71 32.06 -14.25
C GLN A 25 3.90 30.80 -13.39
N TYR A 26 3.28 30.77 -12.21
CA TYR A 26 3.34 29.65 -11.28
C TYR A 26 2.20 28.65 -11.41
N SER A 27 1.16 28.96 -12.19
CA SER A 27 -0.06 28.15 -12.33
C SER A 27 0.22 26.67 -12.65
N SER A 28 1.15 26.38 -13.56
CA SER A 28 1.55 25.01 -13.89
C SER A 28 2.22 24.29 -12.72
N PHE A 29 2.96 25.00 -11.86
CA PHE A 29 3.57 24.44 -10.65
C PHE A 29 2.53 24.19 -9.57
N PHE A 30 1.52 25.06 -9.43
CA PHE A 30 0.37 24.82 -8.54
C PHE A 30 -0.34 23.51 -8.94
N ALA A 31 -0.65 23.33 -10.23
CA ALA A 31 -1.29 22.11 -10.71
C ALA A 31 -0.41 20.86 -10.50
N ALA A 32 0.88 20.94 -10.87
CA ALA A 32 1.79 19.80 -10.75
C ALA A 32 2.01 19.39 -9.27
N LEU A 33 2.25 20.36 -8.38
CA LEU A 33 2.44 20.07 -6.95
C LEU A 33 1.15 19.59 -6.28
N PHE A 34 0.00 20.15 -6.64
CA PHE A 34 -1.28 19.64 -6.16
C PHE A 34 -1.48 18.16 -6.51
N LEU A 35 -1.20 17.75 -7.75
CA LEU A 35 -1.31 16.36 -8.19
C LEU A 35 -0.31 15.45 -7.47
N ILE A 36 0.96 15.83 -7.42
CA ILE A 36 2.02 15.08 -6.72
C ILE A 36 1.64 14.87 -5.26
N GLN A 37 1.29 15.94 -4.54
CA GLN A 37 0.96 15.87 -3.12
C GLN A 37 -0.32 15.07 -2.86
N SER A 38 -1.32 15.17 -3.75
CA SER A 38 -2.54 14.36 -3.67
C SER A 38 -2.21 12.88 -3.81
N PHE A 39 -1.31 12.53 -4.74
CA PHE A 39 -0.94 11.14 -5.01
C PHE A 39 -0.12 10.53 -3.86
N PHE A 40 0.83 11.28 -3.31
CA PHE A 40 1.55 10.87 -2.10
C PHE A 40 0.62 10.76 -0.88
N GLY A 41 -0.35 11.68 -0.77
CA GLY A 41 -1.39 11.64 0.25
C GLY A 41 -2.18 10.35 0.18
N MET A 42 -2.70 10.00 -1.00
CA MET A 42 -3.48 8.78 -1.17
C MET A 42 -2.65 7.53 -0.88
N LEU A 43 -1.43 7.42 -1.43
CA LEU A 43 -0.55 6.28 -1.18
C LEU A 43 -0.28 6.07 0.32
N THR A 44 0.00 7.16 1.05
CA THR A 44 0.34 7.08 2.47
C THR A 44 -0.88 6.76 3.32
N VAL A 45 -2.02 7.40 3.06
CA VAL A 45 -3.26 7.16 3.81
C VAL A 45 -3.77 5.75 3.55
N SER A 46 -3.80 5.28 2.30
CA SER A 46 -4.20 3.91 1.96
C SER A 46 -3.29 2.86 2.59
N SER A 47 -1.97 3.06 2.59
CA SER A 47 -1.04 2.11 3.23
C SER A 47 -1.24 1.99 4.73
N ASP A 48 -1.45 3.12 5.41
CA ASP A 48 -1.68 3.14 6.87
C ASP A 48 -3.05 2.51 7.21
N LEU A 49 -4.10 2.78 6.42
CA LEU A 49 -5.43 2.18 6.59
C LEU A 49 -5.46 0.68 6.30
N ASN A 50 -4.83 0.24 5.21
CA ASN A 50 -4.79 -1.17 4.84
C ASN A 50 -4.14 -2.01 5.95
N SER A 51 -3.09 -1.48 6.57
CA SER A 51 -2.41 -2.15 7.69
C SER A 51 -3.31 -2.30 8.92
N ALA A 52 -4.11 -1.28 9.24
CA ALA A 52 -5.04 -1.31 10.38
C ALA A 52 -6.22 -2.25 10.11
N ILE A 53 -6.83 -2.16 8.93
CA ILE A 53 -7.96 -3.02 8.56
C ILE A 53 -7.53 -4.50 8.49
N THR A 54 -6.34 -4.78 7.97
CA THR A 54 -5.80 -6.15 7.95
C THR A 54 -5.63 -6.72 9.37
N GLU A 55 -5.21 -5.87 10.31
CA GLU A 55 -5.06 -6.27 11.71
C GLU A 55 -6.42 -6.55 12.35
N ASP A 56 -7.39 -5.64 12.20
CA ASP A 56 -8.74 -5.81 12.75
C ASP A 56 -9.43 -7.07 12.22
N ILE A 57 -9.37 -7.32 10.90
CA ILE A 57 -9.98 -8.51 10.29
C ILE A 57 -9.33 -9.81 10.82
N ILE A 58 -8.00 -9.82 10.96
CA ILE A 58 -7.28 -11.01 11.41
C ILE A 58 -7.63 -11.33 12.88
N TYR A 59 -7.74 -10.31 13.74
CA TYR A 59 -8.13 -10.52 15.14
C TYR A 59 -9.62 -10.82 15.33
N ASP A 60 -10.50 -10.38 14.41
CA ASP A 60 -11.91 -10.77 14.43
C ASP A 60 -12.11 -12.25 14.05
N GLU A 61 -11.27 -12.80 13.16
CA GLU A 61 -11.41 -14.17 12.64
C GLU A 61 -10.60 -15.21 13.43
N TYR A 62 -9.45 -14.81 14.00
CA TYR A 62 -8.54 -15.71 14.71
C TYR A 62 -8.33 -15.26 16.15
N ASP A 63 -8.50 -16.19 17.09
CA ASP A 63 -8.28 -16.03 18.53
C ASP A 63 -7.06 -16.82 19.04
N TYR A 64 -6.23 -17.35 18.13
CA TYR A 64 -5.08 -18.21 18.46
C TYR A 64 -3.90 -17.96 17.51
N ASP A 65 -2.70 -18.29 17.94
CA ASP A 65 -1.46 -18.16 17.16
C ASP A 65 -1.08 -19.43 16.41
N ILE A 66 -1.15 -20.56 17.12
CA ILE A 66 -0.83 -21.88 16.57
C ILE A 66 -1.86 -22.90 17.00
N VAL A 67 -2.11 -23.87 16.14
CA VAL A 67 -2.91 -25.05 16.46
C VAL A 67 -2.05 -26.29 16.31
N MET A 68 -2.01 -27.09 17.36
CA MET A 68 -1.42 -28.43 17.35
C MET A 68 -2.52 -29.41 16.98
N LEU A 69 -2.30 -30.20 15.93
CA LEU A 69 -3.30 -31.11 15.38
C LEU A 69 -3.01 -32.55 15.76
N ASP A 70 -4.09 -33.33 15.89
CA ASP A 70 -4.03 -34.79 16.08
C ASP A 70 -3.23 -35.24 17.33
N LEU A 71 -3.30 -34.48 18.44
CA LEU A 71 -2.60 -34.85 19.67
C LEU A 71 -3.27 -36.04 20.37
N THR A 72 -2.47 -36.88 21.01
CA THR A 72 -2.94 -37.93 21.91
C THR A 72 -3.30 -37.36 23.28
N TYR A 73 -4.13 -38.06 24.06
CA TYR A 73 -4.53 -37.63 25.40
C TYR A 73 -3.34 -37.27 26.30
N SER A 74 -2.26 -38.07 26.28
CA SER A 74 -1.05 -37.80 27.06
C SER A 74 -0.33 -36.53 26.64
N GLN A 75 -0.28 -36.23 25.33
CA GLN A 75 0.30 -34.99 24.80
C GLN A 75 -0.53 -33.76 25.18
N THR A 76 -1.87 -33.88 25.17
CA THR A 76 -2.78 -32.80 25.57
C THR A 76 -2.64 -32.47 27.04
N VAL A 77 -2.63 -33.49 27.92
CA VAL A 77 -2.46 -33.29 29.37
C VAL A 77 -1.10 -32.66 29.70
N PHE A 78 -0.04 -33.07 28.99
CA PHE A 78 1.28 -32.46 29.12
C PHE A 78 1.26 -30.95 28.82
N LEU A 79 0.55 -30.54 27.76
CA LEU A 79 0.40 -29.12 27.42
C LEU A 79 -0.48 -28.36 28.43
N GLN A 80 -1.56 -28.97 28.91
CA GLN A 80 -2.45 -28.38 29.92
C GLN A 80 -1.77 -28.15 31.26
N ASN A 81 -0.94 -29.10 31.69
CA ASN A 81 -0.23 -29.02 32.96
C ASN A 81 1.02 -28.14 32.88
N ASP A 82 1.42 -27.71 31.68
CA ASP A 82 2.66 -26.97 31.42
C ASP A 82 3.84 -27.60 32.16
N GLU A 83 4.03 -28.93 32.00
CA GLU A 83 4.92 -29.72 32.87
C GLU A 83 6.41 -29.32 32.79
N LEU A 84 6.77 -28.54 31.77
CA LEU A 84 8.13 -28.02 31.59
C LEU A 84 8.35 -26.65 32.28
N ARG A 85 7.32 -26.06 32.87
CA ARG A 85 7.40 -24.80 33.60
C ARG A 85 8.10 -24.99 34.94
N VAL A 86 9.29 -24.42 35.06
CA VAL A 86 10.07 -24.43 36.32
C VAL A 86 9.85 -23.13 37.10
N PHE A 87 9.66 -22.01 36.41
CA PHE A 87 9.43 -20.69 37.00
C PHE A 87 8.18 -20.03 36.43
N ALA A 88 7.61 -19.08 37.17
CA ALA A 88 6.44 -18.34 36.71
C ALA A 88 6.72 -17.57 35.41
N SER A 89 7.96 -17.09 35.23
CA SER A 89 8.48 -16.38 34.05
C SER A 89 8.75 -17.27 32.82
N ASP A 90 8.70 -18.59 32.98
CA ASP A 90 8.95 -19.55 31.89
C ASP A 90 7.68 -19.88 31.10
N HIS A 91 6.55 -19.31 31.51
CA HIS A 91 5.26 -19.50 30.87
C HIS A 91 5.21 -18.71 29.56
N ILE A 92 4.99 -19.41 28.45
CA ILE A 92 5.13 -18.86 27.10
C ILE A 92 3.84 -18.95 26.28
N TYR A 93 2.88 -19.81 26.64
CA TYR A 93 1.62 -19.95 25.91
C TYR A 93 0.44 -20.14 26.86
N ASP A 94 -0.72 -19.63 26.45
CA ASP A 94 -2.03 -19.92 27.02
C ASP A 94 -2.80 -20.87 26.09
N ILE A 95 -3.60 -21.78 26.66
CA ILE A 95 -4.50 -22.64 25.87
C ILE A 95 -5.83 -21.91 25.71
N VAL A 96 -6.17 -21.58 24.46
CA VAL A 96 -7.42 -20.89 24.11
C VAL A 96 -8.58 -21.87 24.13
N ARG A 97 -8.41 -23.01 23.44
CA ARG A 97 -9.41 -24.08 23.39
C ARG A 97 -8.78 -25.42 23.02
N ILE A 98 -9.51 -26.48 23.35
CA ILE A 98 -9.18 -27.86 22.99
C ILE A 98 -10.41 -28.46 22.31
N VAL A 99 -10.21 -29.07 21.15
CA VAL A 99 -11.27 -29.69 20.36
C VAL A 99 -10.99 -31.17 20.23
N ASP A 100 -11.96 -31.99 20.62
CA ASP A 100 -11.86 -33.44 20.56
C ASP A 100 -12.31 -33.91 19.17
N ARG A 101 -11.47 -34.68 18.48
CA ARG A 101 -11.80 -35.33 17.21
C ARG A 101 -11.88 -36.83 17.39
N TYR A 102 -13.04 -37.40 17.09
CA TYR A 102 -13.21 -38.84 17.08
C TYR A 102 -12.92 -39.38 15.68
N GLN A 103 -11.87 -40.19 15.54
CA GLN A 103 -11.54 -40.83 14.27
C GLN A 103 -12.27 -42.18 14.15
N PRO A 104 -13.26 -42.32 13.25
CA PRO A 104 -14.05 -43.55 13.17
C PRO A 104 -13.26 -44.75 12.63
N ALA A 105 -12.21 -44.47 11.83
CA ALA A 105 -11.40 -45.49 11.17
C ALA A 105 -10.56 -46.34 12.16
N ASP A 106 -10.03 -45.71 13.21
CA ASP A 106 -9.12 -46.34 14.17
C ASP A 106 -9.72 -46.46 15.59
N ASN A 107 -10.96 -45.98 15.79
CA ASN A 107 -11.64 -45.92 17.10
C ASN A 107 -10.80 -45.19 18.17
N THR A 108 -10.10 -44.13 17.76
CA THR A 108 -9.24 -43.31 18.62
C THR A 108 -9.74 -41.87 18.64
N THR A 109 -9.71 -41.26 19.82
CA THR A 109 -9.93 -39.82 19.99
C THR A 109 -8.59 -39.09 19.94
N THR A 110 -8.46 -38.13 19.03
CA THR A 110 -7.35 -37.18 18.98
C THR A 110 -7.83 -35.79 19.43
N TYR A 111 -6.89 -34.90 19.73
CA TYR A 111 -7.16 -33.58 20.29
C TYR A 111 -6.44 -32.50 19.50
N ASP A 112 -7.17 -31.47 19.09
CA ASP A 112 -6.59 -30.26 18.55
C ASP A 112 -6.47 -29.22 19.66
N VAL A 113 -5.27 -28.70 19.88
CA VAL A 113 -4.98 -27.73 20.95
C VAL A 113 -4.60 -26.40 20.34
N TYR A 114 -5.38 -25.37 20.63
CA TYR A 114 -5.19 -24.00 20.15
C TYR A 114 -4.44 -23.20 21.21
N LEU A 115 -3.33 -22.57 20.81
CA LEU A 115 -2.41 -21.88 21.70
C LEU A 115 -2.28 -20.42 21.29
N ASP A 116 -2.21 -19.55 22.29
CA ASP A 116 -1.92 -18.11 22.18
C ASP A 116 -0.60 -17.81 22.92
N PHE A 117 0.31 -17.03 22.33
CA PHE A 117 1.59 -16.71 22.96
C PHE A 117 1.47 -15.52 23.91
N VAL A 118 2.06 -15.66 25.10
CA VAL A 118 1.87 -14.70 26.21
C VAL A 118 2.65 -13.40 26.00
N HIS A 119 3.79 -13.43 25.31
CA HIS A 119 4.62 -12.23 25.12
C HIS A 119 4.42 -11.59 23.75
N GLU A 120 4.70 -10.28 23.68
CA GLU A 120 4.60 -9.47 22.45
C GLU A 120 5.47 -9.98 21.29
N ASP A 121 6.57 -10.72 21.56
CA ASP A 121 7.41 -11.32 20.52
C ASP A 121 7.03 -12.80 20.28
N MET A 122 5.94 -12.99 19.54
CA MET A 122 5.45 -14.31 19.10
C MET A 122 6.52 -15.17 18.41
N LYS A 123 7.49 -14.56 17.71
CA LYS A 123 8.55 -15.32 17.02
C LYS A 123 9.60 -15.82 18.01
N ALA A 124 9.90 -15.08 19.06
CA ALA A 124 10.75 -15.56 20.16
C ALA A 124 10.04 -16.69 20.92
N ASP A 125 8.77 -16.49 21.26
CA ASP A 125 7.98 -17.45 22.01
C ASP A 125 7.77 -18.75 21.22
N PHE A 126 7.48 -18.68 19.93
CA PHE A 126 7.41 -19.87 19.08
C PHE A 126 8.76 -20.60 18.97
N ARG A 127 9.89 -19.87 18.91
CA ARG A 127 11.23 -20.52 18.91
C ARG A 127 11.49 -21.24 20.23
N MET A 128 11.10 -20.65 21.35
CA MET A 128 11.20 -21.28 22.66
C MET A 128 10.27 -22.49 22.78
N PHE A 129 9.02 -22.36 22.33
CA PHE A 129 8.05 -23.46 22.28
C PHE A 129 8.57 -24.62 21.42
N LYS A 130 9.10 -24.31 20.23
CA LYS A 130 9.68 -25.31 19.33
C LYS A 130 10.92 -25.99 19.91
N ALA A 131 11.77 -25.27 20.62
CA ALA A 131 12.95 -25.86 21.24
C ALA A 131 12.61 -26.71 22.47
N ARG A 132 11.59 -26.29 23.25
CA ARG A 132 11.29 -26.85 24.56
C ARG A 132 10.19 -27.91 24.53
N TYR A 133 9.09 -27.72 23.81
CA TYR A 133 7.90 -28.58 23.89
C TYR A 133 7.81 -29.57 22.72
N ILE A 134 8.12 -29.16 21.49
CA ILE A 134 8.03 -30.03 20.29
C ILE A 134 8.86 -31.33 20.42
N PRO A 135 10.09 -31.34 20.97
CA PRO A 135 10.85 -32.59 21.14
C PRO A 135 10.17 -33.57 22.10
N TYR A 136 9.59 -33.07 23.20
CA TYR A 136 8.87 -33.91 24.17
C TYR A 136 7.56 -34.44 23.59
N LEU A 137 6.80 -33.60 22.90
CA LEU A 137 5.58 -34.02 22.20
C LEU A 137 5.89 -35.10 21.16
N THR A 138 6.98 -34.95 20.41
CA THR A 138 7.41 -35.96 19.43
C THR A 138 7.86 -37.26 20.10
N ALA A 139 8.57 -37.18 21.23
CA ALA A 139 8.99 -38.36 21.99
C ALA A 139 7.81 -39.11 22.64
N ALA A 140 6.74 -38.39 23.01
CA ALA A 140 5.54 -38.96 23.61
C ALA A 140 4.69 -39.79 22.62
N ASN A 141 4.85 -39.57 21.31
CA ASN A 141 4.24 -40.39 20.27
C ASN A 141 5.25 -40.70 19.15
N PRO A 142 6.17 -41.67 19.35
CA PRO A 142 7.28 -41.93 18.43
C PRO A 142 6.84 -42.49 17.06
N ASN A 143 5.60 -42.98 16.94
CA ASN A 143 5.05 -43.53 15.70
C ASN A 143 4.15 -42.52 14.95
N GLY A 144 3.80 -41.39 15.58
CA GLY A 144 2.96 -40.35 14.99
C GLY A 144 3.77 -39.16 14.48
N THR A 145 3.32 -38.55 13.39
CA THR A 145 3.87 -37.26 12.93
C THR A 145 3.13 -36.12 13.62
N LEU A 146 3.86 -35.32 14.41
CA LEU A 146 3.30 -34.10 15.01
C LEU A 146 2.98 -33.09 13.90
N LYS A 147 1.71 -32.72 13.78
CA LYS A 147 1.25 -31.69 12.84
C LYS A 147 0.89 -30.43 13.60
N TYR A 148 1.23 -29.28 13.05
CA TYR A 148 0.83 -28.00 13.60
C TYR A 148 0.67 -26.97 12.48
N ASN A 149 -0.33 -26.11 12.61
CA ASN A 149 -0.63 -25.04 11.67
C ASN A 149 -0.50 -23.69 12.38
N TYR A 150 -0.14 -22.66 11.61
CA TYR A 150 -0.06 -21.28 12.08
C TYR A 150 -1.31 -20.54 11.68
N SER A 151 -1.84 -19.70 12.56
CA SER A 151 -2.88 -18.74 12.20
C SER A 151 -2.32 -17.61 11.35
N GLU A 152 -3.21 -16.80 10.78
CA GLU A 152 -2.82 -15.58 10.06
C GLU A 152 -2.26 -14.51 11.02
N ILE A 153 -2.58 -14.56 12.33
CA ILE A 153 -2.00 -13.66 13.36
C ILE A 153 -0.48 -13.83 13.41
N TYR A 154 0.01 -15.08 13.41
CA TYR A 154 1.45 -15.35 13.40
C TYR A 154 2.16 -14.76 12.16
N LYS A 155 1.45 -14.64 11.03
CA LYS A 155 1.95 -14.05 9.78
C LYS A 155 1.78 -12.53 9.72
N LEU A 156 0.99 -11.91 10.60
CA LEU A 156 0.70 -10.47 10.63
C LEU A 156 1.98 -9.61 10.62
N SER A 157 3.00 -10.00 11.39
CA SER A 157 4.29 -9.32 11.40
C SER A 157 4.98 -9.29 10.03
N ASN A 158 4.86 -10.37 9.25
CA ASN A 158 5.42 -10.46 7.91
C ASN A 158 4.60 -9.63 6.92
N TYR A 159 3.26 -9.61 7.05
CA TYR A 159 2.39 -8.76 6.24
C TYR A 159 2.67 -7.27 6.47
N LYS A 160 2.82 -6.84 7.73
CA LYS A 160 3.21 -5.47 8.08
C LYS A 160 4.56 -5.07 7.47
N ILE A 161 5.56 -5.95 7.54
CA ILE A 161 6.88 -5.70 6.92
C ILE A 161 6.76 -5.62 5.38
N SER A 162 6.05 -6.55 4.76
CA SER A 162 5.81 -6.55 3.32
C SER A 162 5.13 -5.26 2.85
N GLY A 163 4.09 -4.83 3.56
CA GLY A 163 3.38 -3.57 3.30
C GLY A 163 4.29 -2.34 3.39
N ILE A 164 5.15 -2.27 4.41
CA ILE A 164 6.15 -1.19 4.55
C ILE A 164 7.14 -1.20 3.39
N VAL A 165 7.66 -2.37 3.00
CA VAL A 165 8.63 -2.50 1.89
C VAL A 165 8.00 -2.04 0.58
N SER A 166 6.77 -2.45 0.31
CA SER A 166 5.99 -2.02 -0.85
C SER A 166 5.79 -0.50 -0.83
N TYR A 167 5.32 0.07 0.29
CA TYR A 167 5.14 1.51 0.45
C TYR A 167 6.42 2.30 0.16
N VAL A 168 7.54 1.92 0.79
CA VAL A 168 8.83 2.61 0.62
C VAL A 168 9.31 2.53 -0.82
N SER A 169 9.17 1.36 -1.46
CA SER A 169 9.57 1.16 -2.85
C SER A 169 8.79 2.06 -3.80
N PHE A 170 7.46 2.11 -3.66
CA PHE A 170 6.62 2.99 -4.48
C PHE A 170 6.83 4.47 -4.18
N ALA A 171 6.95 4.84 -2.91
CA ALA A 171 7.26 6.21 -2.51
C ALA A 171 8.59 6.68 -3.13
N ALA A 172 9.61 5.82 -3.18
CA ALA A 172 10.90 6.13 -3.81
C ALA A 172 10.76 6.34 -5.32
N ILE A 173 10.09 5.42 -6.04
CA ILE A 173 9.88 5.55 -7.49
C ILE A 173 9.06 6.80 -7.80
N MET A 174 7.96 7.03 -7.07
CA MET A 174 7.13 8.24 -7.20
C MET A 174 7.92 9.51 -6.92
N THR A 175 8.84 9.49 -5.97
CA THR A 175 9.68 10.64 -5.64
C THR A 175 10.60 10.96 -6.82
N VAL A 176 11.26 9.95 -7.40
CA VAL A 176 12.12 10.12 -8.57
C VAL A 176 11.36 10.69 -9.75
N VAL A 177 10.19 10.14 -10.07
CA VAL A 177 9.40 10.61 -11.22
C VAL A 177 8.83 12.01 -10.98
N SER A 178 8.41 12.31 -9.74
CA SER A 178 7.96 13.65 -9.34
C SER A 178 9.08 14.70 -9.47
N ILE A 179 10.30 14.35 -9.05
CA ILE A 179 11.48 15.21 -9.23
C ILE A 179 11.71 15.47 -10.72
N LEU A 180 11.66 14.44 -11.57
CA LEU A 180 11.83 14.60 -13.01
C LEU A 180 10.76 15.50 -13.63
N LEU A 181 9.49 15.32 -13.23
CA LEU A 181 8.36 16.14 -13.70
C LEU A 181 8.56 17.61 -13.33
N ILE A 182 8.78 17.92 -12.05
CA ILE A 182 8.97 19.30 -11.60
C ILE A 182 10.24 19.89 -12.21
N THR A 183 11.34 19.12 -12.30
CA THR A 183 12.57 19.59 -12.96
C THR A 183 12.34 19.94 -14.42
N SER A 184 11.52 19.16 -15.13
CA SER A 184 11.17 19.42 -16.54
C SER A 184 10.40 20.74 -16.69
N ILE A 185 9.36 20.93 -15.87
CA ILE A 185 8.58 22.18 -15.82
C ILE A 185 9.46 23.36 -15.42
N TYR A 186 10.34 23.16 -14.44
CA TYR A 186 11.23 24.19 -13.93
C TYR A 186 12.28 24.61 -14.96
N ARG A 187 12.82 23.67 -15.75
CA ARG A 187 13.70 23.98 -16.87
C ARG A 187 13.02 24.86 -17.92
N ILE A 188 11.73 24.69 -18.16
CA ILE A 188 10.96 25.55 -19.07
C ILE A 188 10.92 26.97 -18.53
N ARG A 189 10.59 27.13 -17.24
CA ARG A 189 10.60 28.43 -16.56
C ARG A 189 11.97 29.10 -16.66
N VAL A 190 13.01 28.37 -16.31
CA VAL A 190 14.40 28.84 -16.41
C VAL A 190 14.74 29.30 -17.82
N ASN A 191 14.36 28.50 -18.83
CA ASN A 191 14.61 28.83 -20.23
C ASN A 191 13.88 30.10 -20.68
N HIS A 192 12.66 30.32 -20.18
CA HIS A 192 11.87 31.51 -20.49
C HIS A 192 12.43 32.78 -19.84
N TYR A 193 13.00 32.67 -18.63
CA TYR A 193 13.56 33.80 -17.88
C TYR A 193 15.09 33.86 -17.91
N LYS A 194 15.76 33.21 -18.87
CA LYS A 194 17.23 33.19 -18.98
C LYS A 194 17.86 34.58 -18.94
N PHE A 195 17.27 35.52 -19.67
CA PHE A 195 17.75 36.89 -19.74
C PHE A 195 17.72 37.57 -18.36
N GLN A 196 16.63 37.40 -17.60
CA GLN A 196 16.52 37.92 -16.24
C GLN A 196 17.55 37.29 -15.30
N TYR A 197 17.75 35.97 -15.39
CA TYR A 197 18.80 35.29 -14.62
C TYR A 197 20.21 35.75 -15.02
N GLY A 198 20.44 36.06 -16.30
CA GLY A 198 21.68 36.66 -16.80
C GLY A 198 21.94 38.04 -16.21
N ILE A 199 20.90 38.89 -16.10
CA ILE A 199 21.00 40.19 -15.42
C ILE A 199 21.33 40.01 -13.93
N TYR A 200 20.68 39.08 -13.23
CA TYR A 200 20.99 38.85 -11.82
C TYR A 200 22.45 38.43 -11.61
N MET A 201 22.96 37.55 -12.47
CA MET A 201 24.36 37.12 -12.39
C MET A 201 25.36 38.21 -12.80
N SER A 202 25.00 39.13 -13.71
CA SER A 202 25.88 40.26 -14.04
C SER A 202 26.01 41.26 -12.88
N PHE A 203 24.98 41.38 -12.04
CA PHE A 203 25.03 42.15 -10.79
C PHE A 203 25.63 41.37 -9.60
N GLY A 204 26.23 40.19 -9.84
CA GLY A 204 26.95 39.44 -8.82
C GLY A 204 26.11 38.47 -7.99
N ALA A 205 24.90 38.11 -8.43
CA ALA A 205 24.12 37.08 -7.77
C ALA A 205 24.80 35.71 -7.92
N ASP A 206 25.25 35.14 -6.81
CA ASP A 206 25.88 33.82 -6.76
C ASP A 206 24.82 32.69 -6.81
N TYR A 207 25.24 31.47 -7.16
CA TYR A 207 24.40 30.25 -7.19
C TYR A 207 23.55 30.12 -5.92
N ARG A 208 24.16 30.37 -4.75
CA ARG A 208 23.47 30.24 -3.45
C ARG A 208 22.27 31.17 -3.34
N GLN A 209 22.38 32.40 -3.86
CA GLN A 209 21.28 33.37 -3.80
C GLN A 209 20.16 32.98 -4.76
N LEU A 210 20.50 32.64 -6.01
CA LEU A 210 19.53 32.18 -7.01
C LEU A 210 18.78 30.92 -6.59
N CYS A 211 19.51 29.96 -6.01
CA CYS A 211 18.95 28.73 -5.50
C CYS A 211 18.05 28.98 -4.29
N LYS A 212 18.46 29.84 -3.34
CA LYS A 212 17.68 30.18 -2.16
C LYS A 212 16.37 30.88 -2.53
N THR A 213 16.41 31.89 -3.38
CA THR A 213 15.18 32.61 -3.80
C THR A 213 14.22 31.67 -4.52
N SER A 214 14.73 30.90 -5.48
CA SER A 214 13.97 29.92 -6.25
C SER A 214 13.34 28.83 -5.38
N PHE A 215 14.09 28.33 -4.39
CA PHE A 215 13.60 27.33 -3.44
C PHE A 215 12.44 27.88 -2.62
N TRP A 216 12.56 29.08 -2.05
CA TRP A 216 11.50 29.68 -1.25
C TRP A 216 10.25 30.00 -2.08
N GLU A 217 10.40 30.45 -3.33
CA GLU A 217 9.27 30.63 -4.24
C GLU A 217 8.51 29.32 -4.46
N MET A 218 9.23 28.23 -4.76
CA MET A 218 8.61 26.92 -4.96
C MET A 218 8.06 26.32 -3.67
N MET A 219 8.68 26.60 -2.52
CA MET A 219 8.17 26.18 -1.22
C MET A 219 6.84 26.87 -0.89
N VAL A 220 6.68 28.16 -1.24
CA VAL A 220 5.39 28.86 -1.07
C VAL A 220 4.31 28.23 -1.93
N VAL A 221 4.60 27.93 -3.21
CA VAL A 221 3.66 27.22 -4.09
C VAL A 221 3.27 25.88 -3.46
N SER A 222 4.26 25.13 -3.01
CA SER A 222 4.07 23.83 -2.37
C SER A 222 3.24 23.90 -1.09
N LEU A 223 3.44 24.90 -0.23
CA LEU A 223 2.67 25.08 1.00
C LEU A 223 1.22 25.45 0.69
N ALA A 224 1.00 26.28 -0.32
CA ALA A 224 -0.33 26.69 -0.75
C ALA A 224 -1.14 25.52 -1.33
N THR A 225 -0.51 24.57 -2.02
CA THR A 225 -1.19 23.37 -2.55
C THR A 225 -1.32 22.24 -1.53
N PHE A 226 -0.54 22.27 -0.44
CA PHE A 226 -0.47 21.17 0.50
C PHE A 226 -1.82 20.87 1.14
N ILE A 227 -2.43 21.86 1.81
CA ILE A 227 -3.74 21.66 2.48
C ILE A 227 -4.82 21.15 1.52
N PRO A 228 -5.09 21.79 0.35
CA PRO A 228 -6.14 21.29 -0.55
C PRO A 228 -5.81 19.92 -1.13
N SER A 229 -4.54 19.60 -1.39
CA SER A 229 -4.14 18.27 -1.87
C SER A 229 -4.38 17.18 -0.82
N GLN A 230 -4.10 17.45 0.45
CA GLN A 230 -4.30 16.48 1.52
C GLN A 230 -5.79 16.24 1.74
N LEU A 231 -6.61 17.31 1.78
CA LEU A 231 -8.07 17.18 1.86
C LEU A 231 -8.64 16.38 0.69
N PHE A 232 -8.17 16.63 -0.54
CA PHE A 232 -8.57 15.88 -1.71
C PHE A 232 -8.18 14.40 -1.59
N SER A 233 -6.92 14.12 -1.22
CA SER A 233 -6.42 12.75 -1.09
C SER A 233 -7.17 11.95 -0.03
N THR A 234 -7.35 12.51 1.16
CA THR A 234 -8.10 11.89 2.26
C THR A 234 -9.56 11.68 1.87
N GLY A 235 -10.18 12.65 1.19
CA GLY A 235 -11.56 12.55 0.73
C GLY A 235 -11.77 11.44 -0.30
N VAL A 236 -10.84 11.27 -1.24
CA VAL A 236 -10.89 10.17 -2.23
C VAL A 236 -10.71 8.82 -1.55
N VAL A 237 -9.71 8.67 -0.67
CA VAL A 237 -9.50 7.40 0.05
C VAL A 237 -10.70 7.09 0.93
N TRP A 238 -11.22 8.07 1.66
CA TRP A 238 -12.42 7.90 2.48
C TRP A 238 -13.61 7.41 1.66
N LEU A 239 -13.86 7.97 0.46
CA LEU A 239 -14.94 7.51 -0.42
C LEU A 239 -14.76 6.05 -0.85
N ILE A 240 -13.53 5.64 -1.17
CA ILE A 240 -13.24 4.28 -1.61
C ILE A 240 -13.51 3.29 -0.46
N TYR A 241 -12.89 3.50 0.70
CA TYR A 241 -13.05 2.59 1.85
C TYR A 241 -14.47 2.58 2.40
N ARG A 242 -15.17 3.73 2.41
CA ARG A 242 -16.57 3.79 2.81
C ARG A 242 -17.49 3.08 1.82
N GLY A 243 -17.17 3.10 0.53
CA GLY A 243 -17.88 2.33 -0.49
C GLY A 243 -17.84 0.83 -0.24
N GLU A 244 -16.72 0.33 0.30
CA GLU A 244 -16.52 -1.07 0.67
C GLU A 244 -17.07 -1.43 2.06
N GLY A 245 -17.49 -0.43 2.86
CA GLY A 245 -18.06 -0.64 4.19
C GLY A 245 -17.06 -0.68 5.34
N PHE A 246 -15.78 -0.35 5.11
CA PHE A 246 -14.77 -0.26 6.16
C PHE A 246 -14.84 1.08 6.93
N ASP A 247 -14.47 1.03 8.21
CA ASP A 247 -14.32 2.24 9.03
C ASP A 247 -13.02 2.98 8.72
N PHE A 248 -13.08 4.31 8.82
CA PHE A 248 -11.98 5.16 8.39
C PHE A 248 -11.19 5.71 9.58
N GLY A 249 -10.00 5.14 9.82
CA GLY A 249 -9.01 5.67 10.76
C GLY A 249 -7.98 6.56 10.07
N TYR A 250 -7.95 7.86 10.37
CA TYR A 250 -6.91 8.75 9.81
C TYR A 250 -5.69 8.86 10.73
N ASN A 251 -4.53 8.43 10.23
CA ASN A 251 -3.27 8.67 10.93
C ASN A 251 -2.72 10.07 10.64
N PHE A 252 -2.70 10.95 11.65
CA PHE A 252 -2.16 12.31 11.50
C PHE A 252 -0.67 12.34 11.13
N PHE A 253 0.11 11.31 11.49
CA PHE A 253 1.52 11.21 11.08
C PHE A 253 1.70 11.04 9.57
N ALA A 254 0.66 10.60 8.84
CA ALA A 254 0.69 10.55 7.37
C ALA A 254 0.96 11.93 6.76
N LEU A 255 0.39 13.01 7.33
CA LEU A 255 0.64 14.38 6.88
C LEU A 255 2.11 14.75 6.98
N LEU A 256 2.77 14.36 8.08
CA LEU A 256 4.18 14.65 8.29
C LEU A 256 5.05 13.89 7.28
N LYS A 257 4.77 12.60 7.03
CA LYS A 257 5.47 11.80 6.02
C LYS A 257 5.41 12.47 4.63
N VAL A 258 4.19 12.84 4.19
CA VAL A 258 3.96 13.47 2.89
C VAL A 258 4.64 14.84 2.82
N PHE A 259 4.58 15.63 3.90
CA PHE A 259 5.22 16.94 3.97
C PHE A 259 6.75 16.86 3.81
N LEU A 260 7.39 15.91 4.48
CA LEU A 260 8.84 15.71 4.40
C LEU A 260 9.29 15.29 2.99
N ILE A 261 8.60 14.32 2.38
CA ILE A 261 8.89 13.89 1.00
C ILE A 261 8.72 15.07 0.04
N ASN A 262 7.67 15.87 0.22
CA ASN A 262 7.41 17.03 -0.61
C ASN A 262 8.51 18.11 -0.50
N ILE A 263 9.08 18.35 0.70
CA ILE A 263 10.26 19.23 0.84
C ILE A 263 11.43 18.71 0.02
N ILE A 264 11.69 17.39 0.06
CA ILE A 264 12.79 16.77 -0.71
C ILE A 264 12.56 16.96 -2.22
N ILE A 265 11.34 16.73 -2.71
CA ILE A 265 10.98 16.90 -4.12
C ILE A 265 11.23 18.35 -4.56
N VAL A 266 10.75 19.33 -3.80
CA VAL A 266 10.92 20.75 -4.11
C VAL A 266 12.40 21.15 -4.07
N ALA A 267 13.15 20.71 -3.06
CA ALA A 267 14.57 21.03 -2.94
C ALA A 267 15.37 20.49 -4.13
N VAL A 268 15.26 19.19 -4.42
CA VAL A 268 16.06 18.56 -5.48
C VAL A 268 15.67 19.08 -6.87
N SER A 269 14.38 19.25 -7.13
CA SER A 269 13.88 19.66 -8.45
C SER A 269 14.23 21.11 -8.83
N VAL A 270 14.48 21.98 -7.85
CA VAL A 270 14.86 23.39 -8.06
C VAL A 270 16.36 23.58 -8.01
N CYS A 271 17.04 22.95 -7.05
CA CYS A 271 18.48 23.10 -6.86
C CYS A 271 19.27 22.60 -8.08
N PHE A 272 18.85 21.49 -8.68
CA PHE A 272 19.54 20.89 -9.83
C PHE A 272 19.55 21.78 -11.08
N PRO A 273 18.40 22.29 -11.59
CA PRO A 273 18.38 23.20 -12.72
C PRO A 273 19.05 24.55 -12.41
N MET A 274 18.90 25.09 -11.20
CA MET A 274 19.58 26.33 -10.80
C MET A 274 21.10 26.18 -10.77
N TRP A 275 21.60 25.05 -10.29
CA TRP A 275 23.03 24.74 -10.31
C TRP A 275 23.58 24.72 -11.73
N ARG A 276 22.83 24.15 -12.68
CA ARG A 276 23.21 24.16 -14.08
C ARG A 276 23.28 25.58 -14.66
N VAL A 277 22.27 26.41 -14.39
CA VAL A 277 22.23 27.82 -14.87
C VAL A 277 23.38 28.63 -14.30
N SER A 278 23.69 28.46 -13.02
CA SER A 278 24.77 29.20 -12.36
C SER A 278 26.17 28.92 -12.91
N ARG A 279 26.33 27.81 -13.67
CA ARG A 279 27.57 27.44 -14.33
C ARG A 279 27.65 27.92 -15.77
N ASP A 280 26.56 28.42 -16.33
CA ASP A 280 26.57 28.98 -17.68
C ASP A 280 27.17 30.39 -17.63
N ASN A 281 27.96 30.75 -18.66
CA ASN A 281 28.52 32.09 -18.77
C ASN A 281 27.40 33.14 -18.87
N VAL A 282 27.53 34.24 -18.12
CA VAL A 282 26.57 35.36 -18.11
C VAL A 282 26.33 35.89 -19.52
N THR A 283 27.37 35.99 -20.33
CA THR A 283 27.29 36.41 -21.74
C THR A 283 26.39 35.51 -22.56
N ASN A 284 26.45 34.19 -22.35
CA ASN A 284 25.60 33.23 -23.06
C ASN A 284 24.12 33.34 -22.66
N LEU A 285 23.81 33.84 -21.46
CA LEU A 285 22.44 33.99 -20.99
C LEU A 285 21.81 35.31 -21.44
N ILE A 286 22.62 36.36 -21.60
CA ILE A 286 22.19 37.67 -22.07
C ILE A 286 22.05 37.67 -23.60
N VAL A 287 22.99 37.05 -24.34
CA VAL A 287 22.99 37.02 -25.81
C VAL A 287 21.91 36.12 -26.40
N THR A 288 21.30 35.22 -25.62
CA THR A 288 20.21 34.32 -26.08
C THR A 288 18.84 35.00 -26.23
N GLU A 289 18.80 36.26 -26.67
CA GLU A 289 17.59 37.08 -26.83
C GLU A 289 16.50 36.42 -27.70
N ASP A 290 16.86 35.48 -28.59
CA ASP A 290 15.89 34.91 -29.53
C ASP A 290 16.01 33.40 -29.82
N ASN A 291 16.48 32.59 -28.88
CA ASN A 291 16.23 31.15 -28.98
C ASN A 291 16.15 30.56 -27.57
N SER A 292 14.93 30.21 -27.15
CA SER A 292 14.83 29.16 -26.14
C SER A 292 15.66 27.97 -26.64
N ASN A 293 16.60 27.46 -25.84
CA ASN A 293 17.44 26.29 -26.19
C ASN A 293 16.63 25.01 -26.54
N LEU A 294 15.29 25.12 -26.55
CA LEU A 294 14.29 24.14 -26.92
C LEU A 294 14.04 24.10 -28.43
N VAL A 295 14.71 24.98 -29.17
CA VAL A 295 14.40 25.31 -30.55
C VAL A 295 15.63 25.08 -31.42
N ALA A 296 15.61 24.02 -32.22
CA ALA A 296 16.57 23.89 -33.32
C ALA A 296 16.15 24.88 -34.44
N SER A 297 16.96 25.87 -34.76
CA SER A 297 16.66 26.74 -35.91
C SER A 297 16.77 25.92 -37.21
N PRO A 298 15.76 25.95 -38.11
CA PRO A 298 16.02 25.60 -39.48
C PRO A 298 16.98 26.65 -40.03
N ARG A 299 18.05 26.24 -40.70
CA ARG A 299 19.01 27.13 -41.37
C ARG A 299 18.40 28.00 -42.49
N ARG A 300 17.08 27.95 -42.72
CA ARG A 300 16.35 28.68 -43.76
C ARG A 300 15.04 29.24 -43.18
N SER A 301 14.76 30.52 -43.44
CA SER A 301 13.52 31.16 -42.98
C SER A 301 12.32 30.58 -43.76
N PHE A 302 11.21 30.38 -43.06
CA PHE A 302 9.98 29.84 -43.66
C PHE A 302 9.32 30.82 -44.65
N ASP A 303 9.64 32.12 -44.55
CA ASP A 303 9.27 33.14 -45.55
C ASP A 303 9.81 32.82 -46.94
N PHE A 304 10.99 32.19 -47.05
CA PHE A 304 11.52 31.76 -48.35
C PHE A 304 10.75 30.59 -48.97
N THR A 305 9.95 29.86 -48.20
CA THR A 305 9.29 28.62 -48.65
C THR A 305 7.80 28.77 -49.00
N LYS A 306 7.20 29.96 -48.81
CA LYS A 306 5.77 30.25 -49.10
C LYS A 306 4.79 29.18 -48.61
N LEU A 307 5.10 28.50 -47.50
CA LEU A 307 4.22 27.47 -46.95
C LEU A 307 2.99 28.11 -46.32
N THR A 308 1.83 27.47 -46.47
CA THR A 308 0.54 27.99 -45.99
C THR A 308 0.32 27.68 -44.50
N PHE A 309 -0.06 28.71 -43.74
CA PHE A 309 -0.60 28.58 -42.38
C PHE A 309 -2.01 27.96 -42.44
N PRO A 310 -2.44 27.10 -41.49
CA PRO A 310 -1.80 26.73 -40.22
C PRO A 310 -1.06 25.37 -40.20
N GLN A 311 -1.53 24.37 -40.96
CA GLN A 311 -1.13 22.96 -40.75
C GLN A 311 0.36 22.67 -40.97
N LYS A 312 0.99 23.27 -41.98
CA LYS A 312 2.43 23.05 -42.26
C LYS A 312 3.33 23.76 -41.26
N TYR A 313 2.87 24.88 -40.70
CA TYR A 313 3.57 25.60 -39.63
C TYR A 313 3.54 24.82 -38.31
N GLU A 314 2.42 24.20 -37.98
CA GLU A 314 2.26 23.37 -36.78
C GLU A 314 3.10 22.09 -36.85
N LEU A 315 3.13 21.40 -38.00
CA LEU A 315 3.99 20.22 -38.18
C LEU A 315 5.48 20.58 -38.11
N ALA A 316 5.88 21.71 -38.71
CA ALA A 316 7.26 22.19 -38.65
C ALA A 316 7.66 22.60 -37.22
N SER A 317 6.76 23.23 -36.47
CA SER A 317 7.00 23.60 -35.07
C SER A 317 7.06 22.35 -34.17
N MET A 318 6.15 21.38 -34.33
CA MET A 318 6.23 20.09 -33.62
C MET A 318 7.54 19.37 -33.89
N TRP A 319 8.00 19.32 -35.15
CA TRP A 319 9.29 18.74 -35.50
C TRP A 319 10.47 19.50 -34.87
N ARG A 320 10.37 20.83 -34.78
CA ARG A 320 11.35 21.71 -34.12
C ARG A 320 11.47 21.41 -32.63
N PHE A 321 10.33 21.19 -31.97
CA PHE A 321 10.21 20.90 -30.54
C PHE A 321 10.19 19.40 -30.22
N ARG A 322 10.47 18.50 -31.16
CA ARG A 322 10.28 17.05 -30.96
C ARG A 322 10.97 16.47 -29.73
N LYS A 323 12.22 16.90 -29.44
CA LYS A 323 12.96 16.44 -28.26
C LYS A 323 12.31 16.96 -26.96
N TYR A 324 11.79 18.18 -27.01
CA TYR A 324 11.10 18.81 -25.90
C TYR A 324 9.74 18.16 -25.63
N LEU A 325 8.93 17.98 -26.68
CA LEU A 325 7.65 17.27 -26.62
C LEU A 325 7.83 15.83 -26.14
N ALA A 326 8.84 15.12 -26.65
CA ALA A 326 9.14 13.75 -26.21
C ALA A 326 9.48 13.69 -24.72
N VAL A 327 10.35 14.57 -24.21
CA VAL A 327 10.66 14.62 -22.78
C VAL A 327 9.42 14.92 -21.95
N MET A 328 8.61 15.90 -22.36
CA MET A 328 7.39 16.27 -21.63
C MET A 328 6.39 15.10 -21.59
N ILE A 329 6.12 14.48 -22.74
CA ILE A 329 5.21 13.32 -22.84
C ILE A 329 5.72 12.16 -22.01
N VAL A 330 7.01 11.81 -22.10
CA VAL A 330 7.60 10.71 -21.31
C VAL A 330 7.52 11.00 -19.82
N THR A 331 7.78 12.24 -19.38
CA THR A 331 7.65 12.58 -17.96
C THR A 331 6.20 12.57 -17.47
N ALA A 332 5.24 13.00 -18.28
CA ALA A 332 3.83 13.01 -17.93
C ALA A 332 3.24 11.59 -17.92
N VAL A 333 3.43 10.83 -19.01
CA VAL A 333 2.97 9.45 -19.14
C VAL A 333 3.66 8.56 -18.11
N GLY A 334 4.97 8.73 -17.90
CA GLY A 334 5.70 8.00 -16.87
C GLY A 334 5.18 8.28 -15.46
N PHE A 335 4.88 9.54 -15.14
CA PHE A 335 4.25 9.90 -13.87
C PHE A 335 2.88 9.27 -13.69
N SER A 336 2.02 9.35 -14.71
CA SER A 336 0.69 8.72 -14.68
C SER A 336 0.75 7.20 -14.61
N ALA A 337 1.69 6.56 -15.31
CA ALA A 337 1.85 5.11 -15.30
C ALA A 337 2.35 4.60 -13.94
N VAL A 338 3.34 5.27 -13.34
CA VAL A 338 3.81 4.94 -11.98
C VAL A 338 2.72 5.22 -10.96
N PHE A 339 1.90 6.25 -11.16
CA PHE A 339 0.74 6.50 -10.30
C PHE A 339 -0.28 5.35 -10.36
N VAL A 340 -0.75 4.98 -11.55
CA VAL A 340 -1.73 3.89 -11.72
C VAL A 340 -1.15 2.56 -11.25
N GLY A 341 0.11 2.27 -11.60
CA GLY A 341 0.81 1.08 -11.13
C GLY A 341 1.02 1.08 -9.62
N GLY A 342 1.33 2.23 -9.02
CA GLY A 342 1.46 2.40 -7.58
C GLY A 342 0.16 2.20 -6.85
N PHE A 343 -0.98 2.63 -7.41
CA PHE A 343 -2.30 2.33 -6.87
C PHE A 343 -2.64 0.85 -6.92
N TYR A 344 -2.29 0.18 -8.02
CA TYR A 344 -2.56 -1.24 -8.20
C TYR A 344 -1.71 -2.12 -7.27
N VAL A 345 -0.42 -1.79 -7.10
CA VAL A 345 0.51 -2.59 -6.28
C VAL A 345 0.56 -2.16 -4.82
N ALA A 346 0.16 -0.92 -4.48
CA ALA A 346 -0.15 -0.56 -3.09
C ALA A 346 -1.41 -1.26 -2.57
N ASP A 347 -1.99 -2.15 -3.38
CA ASP A 347 -2.86 -3.21 -2.90
C ASP A 347 -4.08 -2.65 -2.17
N LEU A 348 -4.68 -1.62 -2.77
CA LEU A 348 -5.95 -1.04 -2.32
C LEU A 348 -7.10 -2.07 -2.29
N TYR A 349 -6.82 -3.31 -2.76
CA TYR A 349 -7.72 -4.45 -2.87
C TYR A 349 -7.05 -5.83 -2.69
N ALA A 350 -5.83 -5.94 -2.13
CA ALA A 350 -5.16 -7.25 -1.98
C ALA A 350 -6.06 -8.27 -1.29
N TYR A 351 -6.72 -7.80 -0.24
CA TYR A 351 -7.43 -8.69 0.65
C TYR A 351 -8.74 -9.19 0.02
N CYS A 352 -9.52 -8.36 -0.68
CA CYS A 352 -10.73 -8.88 -1.36
C CYS A 352 -10.41 -9.88 -2.49
N ARG A 353 -9.18 -9.93 -3.01
CA ARG A 353 -8.82 -10.82 -4.12
C ARG A 353 -8.30 -12.19 -3.66
N ASP A 354 -7.58 -12.23 -2.55
CA ASP A 354 -7.03 -13.48 -2.00
C ASP A 354 -7.79 -13.97 -0.75
N TYR A 355 -8.63 -13.14 -0.14
CA TYR A 355 -9.66 -13.61 0.79
C TYR A 355 -10.72 -14.30 -0.04
N LYS A 356 -10.65 -15.63 -0.08
CA LYS A 356 -11.73 -16.47 -0.58
C LYS A 356 -12.93 -16.26 0.33
N THR A 357 -13.71 -15.21 0.07
CA THR A 357 -14.99 -15.01 0.72
C THR A 357 -15.85 -16.21 0.36
N PRO A 358 -16.42 -16.93 1.34
CA PRO A 358 -17.27 -18.06 1.05
C PRO A 358 -18.47 -17.56 0.23
N GLN A 359 -18.55 -17.97 -1.04
CA GLN A 359 -19.67 -17.60 -1.89
C GLN A 359 -20.98 -18.22 -1.37
N PHE A 360 -20.88 -19.36 -0.70
CA PHE A 360 -22.01 -20.09 -0.15
C PHE A 360 -21.71 -20.56 1.27
N THR A 361 -22.68 -20.33 2.16
CA THR A 361 -22.71 -20.87 3.51
C THR A 361 -23.84 -21.87 3.62
N ALA A 362 -23.52 -23.15 3.84
CA ALA A 362 -24.51 -24.19 4.08
C ALA A 362 -24.58 -24.49 5.58
N GLU A 363 -25.74 -24.24 6.17
CA GLU A 363 -26.09 -24.74 7.48
C GLU A 363 -26.60 -26.17 7.28
N LEU A 364 -25.87 -27.14 7.82
CA LEU A 364 -26.34 -28.50 7.82
C LEU A 364 -27.39 -28.59 8.96
N THR A 365 -28.45 -29.37 8.81
CA THR A 365 -29.52 -29.41 9.84
C THR A 365 -29.17 -30.43 10.91
N THR A 366 -28.99 -30.06 12.19
CA THR A 366 -28.92 -30.84 13.47
C THR A 366 -28.53 -32.34 13.50
N SER A 367 -28.07 -32.98 12.42
CA SER A 367 -28.12 -34.44 12.24
C SER A 367 -26.95 -35.02 11.45
N SER A 368 -26.07 -34.19 10.91
CA SER A 368 -24.79 -34.58 10.33
C SER A 368 -23.67 -34.00 11.21
N VAL A 369 -22.49 -34.61 11.16
CA VAL A 369 -21.30 -34.16 11.87
C VAL A 369 -20.29 -33.75 10.82
N TYR A 370 -19.60 -32.64 11.06
CA TYR A 370 -18.46 -32.24 10.24
C TYR A 370 -17.33 -33.27 10.42
N ASP A 371 -17.02 -34.04 9.36
CA ASP A 371 -15.96 -35.06 9.36
C ASP A 371 -15.05 -34.92 8.13
N ASP A 372 -13.86 -35.52 8.18
CA ASP A 372 -12.85 -35.51 7.10
C ASP A 372 -13.41 -36.13 5.80
N THR A 373 -14.32 -37.10 5.93
CA THR A 373 -15.04 -37.73 4.83
C THR A 373 -15.93 -36.72 4.08
N LEU A 374 -16.77 -35.98 4.81
CA LEU A 374 -17.63 -34.92 4.27
C LEU A 374 -16.80 -33.77 3.66
N THR A 375 -15.67 -33.44 4.28
CA THR A 375 -14.72 -32.45 3.73
C THR A 375 -14.18 -32.90 2.38
N SER A 376 -13.78 -34.17 2.27
CA SER A 376 -13.25 -34.74 1.04
C SER A 376 -14.28 -34.83 -0.08
N ASP A 377 -15.54 -35.13 0.27
CA ASP A 377 -16.64 -35.21 -0.68
C ASP A 377 -17.03 -33.82 -1.21
N LEU A 378 -17.02 -32.80 -0.33
CA LEU A 378 -17.28 -31.41 -0.73
C LEU A 378 -16.14 -30.82 -1.56
N ALA A 379 -14.88 -31.16 -1.23
CA ALA A 379 -13.72 -30.75 -2.01
C ALA A 379 -13.62 -31.47 -3.36
N ALA A 380 -14.28 -32.62 -3.52
CA ALA A 380 -14.32 -33.36 -4.78
C ALA A 380 -15.31 -32.78 -5.80
N ILE A 381 -16.16 -31.83 -5.40
CA ILE A 381 -17.09 -31.14 -6.32
C ILE A 381 -16.26 -30.25 -7.26
N GLU A 382 -16.45 -30.43 -8.57
CA GLU A 382 -15.75 -29.64 -9.58
C GLU A 382 -16.03 -28.14 -9.40
N GLY A 383 -14.96 -27.36 -9.27
CA GLY A 383 -15.00 -25.94 -8.96
C GLY A 383 -14.69 -25.64 -7.49
N VAL A 384 -14.90 -26.56 -6.54
CA VAL A 384 -14.70 -26.32 -5.11
C VAL A 384 -13.21 -26.27 -4.73
N GLU A 385 -12.72 -25.08 -4.34
CA GLU A 385 -11.28 -24.88 -4.09
C GLU A 385 -10.88 -25.00 -2.61
N HIS A 386 -11.79 -24.68 -1.69
CA HIS A 386 -11.56 -24.75 -0.25
C HIS A 386 -12.86 -24.98 0.53
N VAL A 387 -12.76 -25.79 1.60
CA VAL A 387 -13.89 -26.19 2.44
C VAL A 387 -13.48 -26.04 3.91
N ALA A 388 -14.20 -25.23 4.68
CA ALA A 388 -13.87 -24.91 6.07
C ALA A 388 -15.11 -24.96 6.98
N GLY A 389 -14.94 -25.52 8.18
CA GLY A 389 -15.95 -25.63 9.24
C GLY A 389 -15.71 -24.68 10.39
N TYR A 390 -16.79 -24.16 10.97
CA TYR A 390 -16.74 -23.22 12.09
C TYR A 390 -17.80 -23.58 13.14
N ALA A 391 -17.51 -23.27 14.41
CA ALA A 391 -18.46 -23.43 15.50
C ALA A 391 -19.55 -22.34 15.43
N SER A 392 -20.81 -22.78 15.36
CA SER A 392 -22.10 -22.07 15.36
C SER A 392 -22.10 -20.54 15.15
N ALA A 393 -22.70 -20.08 14.03
CA ALA A 393 -23.21 -18.72 13.89
C ALA A 393 -24.57 -18.75 13.16
N ASP A 394 -25.53 -17.97 13.64
CA ASP A 394 -26.91 -17.90 13.14
C ASP A 394 -26.94 -17.38 11.69
N ALA A 395 -27.43 -18.20 10.74
CA ALA A 395 -27.33 -17.97 9.30
C ALA A 395 -28.02 -16.66 8.83
N LEU A 396 -28.98 -16.15 9.60
CA LEU A 396 -29.68 -14.89 9.36
C LEU A 396 -28.76 -13.65 9.35
N SER A 397 -27.54 -13.77 9.89
CA SER A 397 -26.57 -12.67 9.95
C SER A 397 -25.71 -12.51 8.69
N TYR A 398 -25.72 -13.46 7.75
CA TYR A 398 -24.86 -13.45 6.56
C TYR A 398 -25.58 -13.01 5.28
N ARG A 399 -24.95 -12.11 4.52
CA ARG A 399 -25.51 -11.46 3.31
C ARG A 399 -25.69 -12.39 2.09
N SER A 400 -25.07 -13.56 2.07
CA SER A 400 -25.12 -14.52 0.95
C SER A 400 -25.30 -15.95 1.47
N HIS A 401 -26.54 -16.30 1.80
CA HIS A 401 -26.93 -17.66 2.19
C HIS A 401 -28.03 -18.16 1.24
N THR A 402 -28.07 -19.47 0.99
CA THR A 402 -29.14 -20.11 0.21
C THR A 402 -29.71 -21.25 1.03
N LEU A 403 -30.97 -21.11 1.45
CA LEU A 403 -31.72 -22.13 2.18
C LEU A 403 -32.29 -23.13 1.18
N TYR A 404 -31.85 -24.39 1.25
CA TYR A 404 -32.44 -25.45 0.45
C TYR A 404 -33.53 -26.17 1.24
N PRO A 405 -34.77 -26.24 0.72
CA PRO A 405 -35.79 -27.14 1.25
C PRO A 405 -35.34 -28.59 1.07
N SER A 406 -35.53 -29.44 2.09
CA SER A 406 -35.15 -30.86 2.10
C SER A 406 -35.68 -31.66 0.88
N SER A 407 -36.79 -31.22 0.29
CA SER A 407 -37.39 -31.80 -0.92
C SER A 407 -36.56 -31.63 -2.20
N SER A 408 -35.51 -30.80 -2.17
CA SER A 408 -34.72 -30.40 -3.35
C SER A 408 -33.41 -31.17 -3.49
N LEU A 409 -33.08 -32.01 -2.50
CA LEU A 409 -31.86 -32.81 -2.45
C LEU A 409 -32.19 -34.25 -2.89
N LEU A 410 -31.58 -34.70 -3.99
CA LEU A 410 -31.69 -36.09 -4.43
C LEU A 410 -30.62 -36.93 -3.72
N PRO A 411 -31.00 -38.02 -3.02
CA PRO A 411 -30.05 -38.84 -2.27
C PRO A 411 -29.27 -39.77 -3.21
N SER A 412 -27.97 -39.89 -2.98
CA SER A 412 -27.13 -40.96 -3.54
C SER A 412 -26.66 -41.89 -2.41
N ALA A 413 -26.18 -43.08 -2.77
CA ALA A 413 -26.53 -44.37 -2.18
C ALA A 413 -26.19 -44.65 -0.69
N ASP A 414 -25.44 -43.82 0.01
CA ASP A 414 -24.96 -44.16 1.36
C ASP A 414 -25.25 -43.04 2.36
N MET A 415 -26.49 -43.02 2.87
CA MET A 415 -26.89 -42.16 3.98
C MET A 415 -27.39 -42.99 5.17
N VAL A 416 -26.77 -42.76 6.34
CA VAL A 416 -27.39 -42.87 7.68
C VAL A 416 -26.84 -41.74 8.58
N THR A 417 -27.74 -40.97 9.19
CA THR A 417 -27.59 -40.00 10.31
C THR A 417 -28.09 -40.67 11.62
N PRO A 418 -27.78 -40.27 12.89
CA PRO A 418 -27.71 -38.91 13.50
C PRO A 418 -26.54 -38.73 14.56
N GLN A 419 -26.31 -37.67 15.36
CA GLN A 419 -27.11 -36.56 15.91
C GLN A 419 -26.19 -35.38 16.37
N ASP A 420 -26.64 -34.15 16.10
CA ASP A 420 -26.29 -32.84 16.68
C ASP A 420 -25.08 -32.02 16.14
N ASP A 421 -25.47 -31.11 15.24
CA ASP A 421 -24.95 -29.79 14.84
C ASP A 421 -23.76 -29.61 13.88
N ASN A 422 -24.02 -28.76 12.87
CA ASN A 422 -23.90 -29.19 11.49
C ASN A 422 -23.78 -27.91 10.62
N SER A 423 -22.60 -27.50 10.13
CA SER A 423 -22.51 -26.49 9.05
C SER A 423 -21.19 -26.57 8.27
N PHE A 424 -21.21 -26.25 6.97
CA PHE A 424 -20.06 -26.32 6.05
C PHE A 424 -20.12 -25.26 4.94
N ARG A 425 -18.97 -24.77 4.45
CA ARG A 425 -18.83 -23.80 3.35
C ARG A 425 -18.00 -24.39 2.20
N ALA A 426 -18.47 -24.28 0.95
CA ALA A 426 -17.72 -24.69 -0.25
C ALA A 426 -17.58 -23.50 -1.23
N THR A 427 -16.44 -23.38 -1.89
CA THR A 427 -16.09 -22.25 -2.79
C THR A 427 -15.97 -22.72 -4.24
N SER A 428 -16.96 -22.49 -5.11
CA SER A 428 -16.82 -22.80 -6.55
C SER A 428 -16.63 -21.57 -7.44
N ASP A 429 -15.68 -21.61 -8.36
CA ASP A 429 -15.45 -20.54 -9.34
C ASP A 429 -16.54 -20.52 -10.43
N VAL A 430 -17.04 -19.32 -10.70
CA VAL A 430 -17.34 -18.81 -12.06
C VAL A 430 -16.60 -17.50 -12.24
#